data_AF-A0A660Z677-F1
#
_entry.id   AF-A0A660Z677-F1
#
_cell.length_a   1.000
_cell.length_b   1.000
_cell.length_c   1.000
_cell.angle_alpha   90.00
_cell.angle_beta   90.00
_cell.angle_gamma   90.00
#
_symmetry.space_group_name_H-M   'P 1'
#
loop_
_entity.id
_entity.type
_entity.pdbx_description
1 polymer ?
#
loop_
_entity_poly.entity_id
_entity_poly.type
_entity_poly.pdbx_seq_one_letter_code
_entity_poly.pdbx_strand_id
1 'polypeptide(L)'
;MKKLAFVFLLNVLTVNLFAQFTEFHPELDWFTIKGEHIEVHYHAEAKRTAEVVAKIADEVWGPITSLYQYEPDVVHFVIKDIDDYSNGATYFFDNKIEIWTSALDYDLRGAHNWLRNVISHEFTHMVQIQGAMKTSRTVPAAFLQWLNYDDERRPDILYGYPNVVVSYPIATINVPAWFAEGTAQYMRTEFNYENWDSHRDMILRSYALDGNMLTWNQMGVFGKTSLGNESVYNSGFALTRYISQKYGEDKLREINFALSNIGSFTIDAAFEKVLGKDGNEIYDEWKKYITEDYKKRTEDVRSNLVVGETIADVGFGNFYPSFSPDGKKILYVSNKSADYFGLSSIYEYDVTTKKSKPLIPAIRSTYDWIKGENKLVYSRLTENNPHWYNVHDIFTYDFDKKKEKRLTSNLRANQPSVSHDGKRIVFLFQKDGTTNLGIIDIDGKNFKQLTFYANGEQVYNPKFSNDDSYIIFDYSYANTRDIAKVDVNG
;
A
#
# COMPACT_ATOMS: atom_id res chain seq x y z
N MET A 1 -41.33 -62.47 18.32
CA MET A 1 -41.85 -61.58 17.25
C MET A 1 -42.13 -60.21 17.82
N LYS A 2 -41.36 -59.19 17.43
CA LYS A 2 -41.77 -57.77 17.32
C LYS A 2 -40.65 -57.07 16.55
N LYS A 3 -40.90 -56.77 15.27
CA LYS A 3 -40.02 -55.98 14.40
C LYS A 3 -40.16 -54.52 14.85
N LEU A 4 -39.07 -53.89 15.31
CA LEU A 4 -38.98 -52.43 15.35
C LEU A 4 -38.33 -51.98 14.03
N ALA A 5 -39.11 -51.31 13.18
CA ALA A 5 -38.59 -50.58 12.05
C ALA A 5 -38.16 -49.20 12.54
N PHE A 6 -36.87 -48.89 12.47
CA PHE A 6 -36.35 -47.54 12.67
C PHE A 6 -36.38 -46.83 11.32
N VAL A 7 -37.31 -45.88 11.17
CA VAL A 7 -37.36 -44.97 10.03
C VAL A 7 -36.39 -43.82 10.34
N PHE A 8 -35.27 -43.76 9.62
CA PHE A 8 -34.38 -42.61 9.64
C PHE A 8 -34.96 -41.55 8.68
N LEU A 9 -35.57 -40.50 9.24
CA LEU A 9 -35.90 -39.30 8.48
C LEU A 9 -34.61 -38.47 8.33
N LEU A 10 -33.97 -38.52 7.16
CA LEU A 10 -32.98 -37.52 6.78
C LEU A 10 -33.71 -36.20 6.51
N ASN A 11 -33.73 -35.30 7.49
CA ASN A 11 -33.97 -33.90 7.23
C ASN A 11 -32.69 -33.32 6.63
N VAL A 12 -32.69 -33.13 5.31
CA VAL A 12 -31.71 -32.25 4.65
C VAL A 12 -32.12 -30.82 5.00
N LEU A 13 -31.68 -30.36 6.18
CA LEU A 13 -31.63 -28.93 6.46
C LEU A 13 -30.62 -28.35 5.46
N THR A 14 -31.11 -27.62 4.46
CA THR A 14 -30.29 -26.73 3.65
C THR A 14 -29.80 -25.60 4.56
N VAL A 15 -28.75 -25.86 5.33
CA VAL A 15 -28.03 -24.82 6.06
C VAL A 15 -27.25 -24.07 5.01
N ASN A 16 -27.72 -22.89 4.63
CA ASN A 16 -26.88 -21.93 3.92
C ASN A 16 -25.78 -21.50 4.90
N LEU A 17 -24.63 -22.18 4.82
CA LEU A 17 -23.41 -21.73 5.47
C LEU A 17 -22.94 -20.50 4.71
N PHE A 18 -23.19 -19.33 5.26
CA PHE A 18 -22.54 -18.11 4.79
C PHE A 18 -21.09 -18.16 5.25
N ALA A 19 -20.14 -17.94 4.33
CA ALA A 19 -18.74 -17.81 4.68
C ALA A 19 -18.59 -16.68 5.71
N GLN A 20 -17.85 -16.94 6.80
CA GLN A 20 -17.54 -15.92 7.81
C GLN A 20 -16.48 -14.91 7.33
N PHE A 21 -15.90 -15.14 6.15
CA PHE A 21 -14.85 -14.32 5.56
C PHE A 21 -15.30 -13.80 4.20
N THR A 22 -15.37 -12.48 4.06
CA THR A 22 -15.71 -11.78 2.81
C THR A 22 -14.50 -11.59 1.88
N GLU A 23 -13.29 -11.94 2.32
CA GLU A 23 -12.03 -11.60 1.64
C GLU A 23 -11.82 -12.23 0.25
N PHE A 24 -12.50 -13.33 -0.06
CA PHE A 24 -12.22 -14.14 -1.25
C PHE A 24 -13.43 -14.36 -2.16
N HIS A 25 -14.60 -13.79 -1.84
CA HIS A 25 -15.81 -13.87 -2.68
C HIS A 25 -16.00 -15.23 -3.39
N PRO A 26 -16.32 -16.31 -2.64
CA PRO A 26 -16.46 -17.65 -3.21
C PRO A 26 -17.62 -17.77 -4.22
N GLU A 27 -18.49 -16.77 -4.28
CA GLU A 27 -19.56 -16.65 -5.28
C GLU A 27 -19.04 -16.31 -6.69
N LEU A 28 -17.80 -15.85 -6.84
CA LEU A 28 -17.20 -15.55 -8.13
C LEU A 28 -16.68 -16.81 -8.81
N ASP A 29 -16.62 -16.81 -10.14
CA ASP A 29 -15.98 -17.88 -10.90
C ASP A 29 -14.46 -17.75 -10.80
N TRP A 30 -13.83 -18.68 -10.07
CA TRP A 30 -12.37 -18.73 -9.85
C TRP A 30 -11.68 -19.68 -10.84
N PHE A 31 -10.52 -19.24 -11.34
CA PHE A 31 -9.68 -19.92 -12.30
C PHE A 31 -8.22 -19.93 -11.82
N THR A 32 -7.42 -20.85 -12.37
CA THR A 32 -5.98 -20.95 -12.08
C THR A 32 -5.18 -21.02 -13.37
N ILE A 33 -4.19 -20.15 -13.53
CA ILE A 33 -3.12 -20.30 -14.53
C ILE A 33 -1.99 -21.08 -13.86
N LYS A 34 -1.54 -22.19 -14.48
CA LYS A 34 -0.42 -22.99 -13.98
C LYS A 34 0.83 -22.69 -14.80
N GLY A 35 1.87 -22.20 -14.15
CA GLY A 35 3.22 -22.04 -14.70
C GLY A 35 4.15 -23.16 -14.24
N GLU A 36 5.46 -23.00 -14.51
CA GLU A 36 6.49 -23.96 -14.06
C GLU A 36 6.69 -23.90 -12.55
N HIS A 37 6.82 -22.68 -12.01
CA HIS A 37 7.13 -22.43 -10.61
C HIS A 37 5.99 -21.74 -9.83
N ILE A 38 4.88 -21.42 -10.51
CA ILE A 38 3.81 -20.58 -9.97
C ILE A 38 2.43 -21.12 -10.30
N GLU A 39 1.46 -20.82 -9.44
CA GLU A 39 0.04 -20.90 -9.77
C GLU A 39 -0.62 -19.54 -9.52
N VAL A 40 -1.36 -19.01 -10.50
CA VAL A 40 -2.05 -17.72 -10.39
C VAL A 40 -3.55 -17.95 -10.32
N HIS A 41 -4.15 -17.70 -9.17
CA HIS A 41 -5.57 -17.82 -8.87
C HIS A 41 -6.28 -16.48 -9.04
N TYR A 42 -7.37 -16.46 -9.79
CA TYR A 42 -8.08 -15.22 -10.12
C TYR A 42 -9.57 -15.47 -10.37
N HIS A 43 -10.40 -14.47 -10.12
CA HIS A 43 -11.80 -14.47 -10.55
C HIS A 43 -11.93 -13.97 -12.00
N ALA A 44 -13.01 -14.34 -12.69
CA ALA A 44 -13.23 -14.05 -14.13
C ALA A 44 -12.92 -12.59 -14.55
N GLU A 45 -13.25 -11.61 -13.70
CA GLU A 45 -13.08 -10.19 -14.00
C GLU A 45 -11.63 -9.68 -13.89
N ALA A 46 -10.73 -10.46 -13.28
CA ALA A 46 -9.31 -10.13 -13.09
C ALA A 46 -8.37 -10.85 -14.08
N LYS A 47 -8.93 -11.41 -15.16
CA LYS A 47 -8.21 -12.31 -16.09
C LYS A 47 -6.99 -11.65 -16.71
N ARG A 48 -7.08 -10.40 -17.19
CA ARG A 48 -5.97 -9.74 -17.86
C ARG A 48 -4.83 -9.51 -16.88
N THR A 49 -5.13 -9.08 -15.66
CA THR A 49 -4.11 -8.93 -14.62
C THR A 49 -3.48 -10.27 -14.26
N ALA A 50 -4.25 -11.35 -14.15
CA ALA A 50 -3.69 -12.67 -13.87
C ALA A 50 -2.72 -13.16 -14.95
N GLU A 51 -3.03 -12.96 -16.24
CA GLU A 51 -2.14 -13.29 -17.35
C GLU A 51 -0.84 -12.47 -17.31
N VAL A 52 -0.93 -11.18 -16.97
CA VAL A 52 0.24 -10.30 -16.81
C VAL A 52 1.08 -10.70 -15.60
N VAL A 53 0.45 -11.04 -14.47
CA VAL A 53 1.15 -11.52 -13.27
C VAL A 53 1.90 -12.82 -13.55
N ALA A 54 1.27 -13.78 -14.24
CA ALA A 54 1.91 -15.05 -14.60
C ALA A 54 3.20 -14.80 -15.40
N LYS A 55 3.14 -13.88 -16.37
CA LYS A 55 4.31 -13.50 -17.19
C LYS A 55 5.39 -12.80 -16.37
N ILE A 56 5.03 -11.84 -15.53
CA ILE A 56 6.01 -11.09 -14.73
C ILE A 56 6.67 -12.02 -13.71
N ALA A 57 5.90 -12.87 -13.04
CA ALA A 57 6.43 -13.81 -12.05
C ALA A 57 7.45 -14.78 -12.67
N ASP A 58 7.23 -15.26 -13.89
CA ASP A 58 8.20 -16.05 -14.66
C ASP A 58 9.47 -15.25 -14.99
N GLU A 59 9.32 -14.00 -15.49
CA GLU A 59 10.44 -13.12 -15.83
C GLU A 59 11.35 -12.79 -14.63
N VAL A 60 10.77 -12.65 -13.43
CA VAL A 60 11.52 -12.25 -12.23
C VAL A 60 12.04 -13.41 -11.39
N TRP A 61 11.57 -14.64 -11.65
CA TRP A 61 11.92 -15.84 -10.87
C TRP A 61 13.43 -16.04 -10.79
N GLY A 62 14.07 -16.32 -11.94
CA GLY A 62 15.50 -16.61 -12.02
C GLY A 62 16.41 -15.49 -11.51
N PRO A 63 16.21 -14.22 -11.90
CA PRO A 63 17.02 -13.12 -11.39
C PRO A 63 16.97 -13.00 -9.85
N ILE A 64 15.78 -13.06 -9.24
CA ILE A 64 15.65 -12.90 -7.78
C ILE A 64 16.19 -14.13 -7.03
N THR A 65 15.81 -15.35 -7.43
CA THR A 65 16.26 -16.59 -6.76
C THR A 65 17.78 -16.76 -6.85
N SER A 66 18.39 -16.40 -7.99
CA SER A 66 19.84 -16.49 -8.16
C SER A 66 20.64 -15.50 -7.31
N LEU A 67 20.10 -14.32 -6.98
CA LEU A 67 20.77 -13.37 -6.08
C LEU A 67 20.89 -13.96 -4.68
N TYR A 68 19.81 -14.56 -4.15
CA TYR A 68 19.80 -15.13 -2.80
C TYR A 68 20.29 -16.58 -2.74
N GLN A 69 20.50 -17.23 -3.89
CA GLN A 69 20.79 -18.66 -4.00
C GLN A 69 19.77 -19.53 -3.26
N TYR A 70 18.51 -19.11 -3.34
CA TYR A 70 17.39 -19.75 -2.69
C TYR A 70 16.23 -19.83 -3.67
N GLU A 71 15.63 -21.01 -3.78
CA GLU A 71 14.46 -21.25 -4.63
C GLU A 71 13.32 -21.77 -3.76
N PRO A 72 12.19 -21.06 -3.66
CA PRO A 72 11.03 -21.53 -2.92
C PRO A 72 10.33 -22.67 -3.69
N ASP A 73 9.50 -23.45 -2.99
CA ASP A 73 8.53 -24.32 -3.67
C ASP A 73 7.51 -23.48 -4.47
N VAL A 74 6.57 -24.13 -5.16
CA VAL A 74 5.53 -23.47 -5.97
C VAL A 74 4.90 -22.30 -5.21
N VAL A 75 4.87 -21.12 -5.85
CA VAL A 75 4.31 -19.89 -5.29
C VAL A 75 2.92 -19.63 -5.86
N HIS A 76 1.95 -19.42 -4.97
CA HIS A 76 0.56 -19.16 -5.28
C HIS A 76 0.29 -17.65 -5.28
N PHE A 77 -0.02 -17.08 -6.44
CA PHE A 77 -0.50 -15.70 -6.55
C PHE A 77 -2.03 -15.69 -6.48
N VAL A 78 -2.62 -14.82 -5.66
CA VAL A 78 -4.08 -14.61 -5.58
C VAL A 78 -4.40 -13.19 -6.01
N ILE A 79 -5.13 -13.05 -7.11
CA ILE A 79 -5.46 -11.75 -7.71
C ILE A 79 -6.83 -11.27 -7.23
N LYS A 80 -6.87 -10.02 -6.74
CA LYS A 80 -8.07 -9.40 -6.14
C LYS A 80 -8.41 -8.09 -6.89
N ASP A 81 -9.53 -8.07 -7.60
CA ASP A 81 -10.10 -6.86 -8.27
C ASP A 81 -11.47 -6.46 -7.68
N ILE A 82 -11.67 -6.71 -6.39
CA ILE A 82 -12.96 -6.62 -5.68
C ILE A 82 -13.16 -5.32 -4.90
N ASP A 83 -12.07 -4.65 -4.50
CA ASP A 83 -12.08 -3.44 -3.66
C ASP A 83 -11.14 -2.37 -4.22
N ASP A 84 -11.39 -1.10 -3.89
CA ASP A 84 -10.48 0.02 -4.19
C ASP A 84 -9.39 0.12 -3.13
N TYR A 85 -8.58 -0.93 -3.07
CA TYR A 85 -7.41 -1.06 -2.24
C TYR A 85 -6.23 -1.48 -3.11
N SER A 86 -5.06 -0.89 -2.86
CA SER A 86 -3.85 -1.13 -3.64
C SER A 86 -2.77 -1.64 -2.70
N ASN A 87 -2.41 -2.92 -2.83
CA ASN A 87 -1.37 -3.53 -2.00
C ASN A 87 -0.84 -4.83 -2.63
N GLY A 88 0.29 -5.28 -2.10
CA GLY A 88 0.80 -6.64 -2.21
C GLY A 88 1.03 -7.22 -0.82
N ALA A 89 0.87 -8.54 -0.65
CA ALA A 89 1.12 -9.18 0.63
C ALA A 89 1.73 -10.57 0.45
N THR A 90 2.96 -10.73 0.93
CA THR A 90 3.67 -12.01 0.95
C THR A 90 3.44 -12.78 2.24
N TYR A 91 2.84 -13.96 2.11
CA TYR A 91 2.68 -14.95 3.16
C TYR A 91 3.75 -16.03 2.97
N PHE A 92 4.97 -15.71 3.40
CA PHE A 92 6.16 -16.53 3.14
C PHE A 92 6.18 -17.89 3.84
N PHE A 93 5.29 -18.16 4.81
CA PHE A 93 5.10 -19.51 5.33
C PHE A 93 4.25 -20.38 4.41
N ASP A 94 3.28 -19.76 3.72
CA ASP A 94 2.28 -20.44 2.90
C ASP A 94 2.66 -20.53 1.41
N ASN A 95 3.79 -19.92 1.01
CA ASN A 95 4.14 -19.66 -0.39
C ASN A 95 3.02 -18.95 -1.16
N LYS A 96 2.37 -17.99 -0.52
CA LYS A 96 1.25 -17.26 -1.11
C LYS A 96 1.59 -15.77 -1.21
N ILE A 97 1.24 -15.16 -2.34
CA ILE A 97 1.31 -13.72 -2.57
C ILE A 97 -0.09 -13.24 -2.97
N GLU A 98 -0.67 -12.31 -2.21
CA GLU A 98 -1.92 -11.64 -2.58
C GLU A 98 -1.63 -10.31 -3.27
N ILE A 99 -2.31 -10.06 -4.38
CA ILE A 99 -2.11 -8.86 -5.21
C ILE A 99 -3.45 -8.22 -5.51
N TRP A 100 -3.56 -6.94 -5.16
CA TRP A 100 -4.67 -6.12 -5.60
C TRP A 100 -4.34 -5.48 -6.94
N THR A 101 -5.31 -5.50 -7.85
CA THR A 101 -5.16 -5.00 -9.22
C THR A 101 -5.06 -3.48 -9.30
N SER A 102 -5.70 -2.75 -8.37
CA SER A 102 -5.61 -1.29 -8.27
C SER A 102 -4.17 -0.87 -8.05
N ALA A 103 -3.69 0.02 -8.91
CA ALA A 103 -2.36 0.58 -8.76
C ALA A 103 -2.26 1.42 -7.50
N LEU A 104 -1.11 1.35 -6.82
CA LEU A 104 -0.83 2.22 -5.69
C LEU A 104 -0.62 3.65 -6.18
N ASP A 105 -1.55 4.53 -5.84
CA ASP A 105 -1.44 5.98 -6.04
C ASP A 105 -1.42 6.66 -4.66
N TYR A 106 -0.23 7.11 -4.24
CA TYR A 106 -0.01 7.73 -2.95
C TYR A 106 0.74 9.04 -3.14
N ASP A 107 0.23 10.15 -2.60
CA ASP A 107 0.80 11.50 -2.81
C ASP A 107 2.27 11.66 -2.38
N LEU A 108 2.80 10.69 -1.63
CA LEU A 108 4.18 10.68 -1.14
C LEU A 108 5.06 9.62 -1.83
N ARG A 109 4.60 9.03 -2.94
CA ARG A 109 5.37 8.11 -3.80
C ARG A 109 5.28 8.53 -5.27
N GLY A 110 6.33 8.24 -6.03
CA GLY A 110 6.34 8.41 -7.48
C GLY A 110 5.49 7.39 -8.24
N ALA A 111 5.26 7.67 -9.52
CA ALA A 111 4.61 6.73 -10.44
C ALA A 111 5.56 5.58 -10.80
N HIS A 112 4.98 4.39 -10.97
CA HIS A 112 5.70 3.16 -11.22
C HIS A 112 4.82 2.22 -12.03
N ASN A 113 5.43 1.29 -12.77
CA ASN A 113 4.69 0.18 -13.36
C ASN A 113 4.22 -0.74 -12.23
N TRP A 114 2.99 -0.54 -11.77
CA TRP A 114 2.43 -1.18 -10.58
C TRP A 114 2.67 -2.70 -10.54
N LEU A 115 2.22 -3.43 -11.55
CA LEU A 115 2.32 -4.89 -11.54
C LEU A 115 3.76 -5.38 -11.63
N ARG A 116 4.64 -4.71 -12.38
CA ARG A 116 6.06 -5.09 -12.38
C ARG A 116 6.66 -4.86 -11.00
N ASN A 117 6.42 -3.69 -10.40
CA ASN A 117 6.90 -3.32 -9.09
C ASN A 117 6.44 -4.27 -7.99
N VAL A 118 5.12 -4.39 -7.78
CA VAL A 118 4.55 -5.13 -6.65
C VAL A 118 4.88 -6.62 -6.73
N ILE A 119 4.87 -7.22 -7.93
CA ILE A 119 5.16 -8.65 -8.08
C ILE A 119 6.62 -8.95 -7.75
N SER A 120 7.57 -8.16 -8.27
CA SER A 120 8.98 -8.36 -7.93
C SER A 120 9.28 -8.00 -6.48
N HIS A 121 8.58 -7.02 -5.89
CA HIS A 121 8.73 -6.63 -4.48
C HIS A 121 8.32 -7.77 -3.56
N GLU A 122 7.09 -8.26 -3.72
CA GLU A 122 6.54 -9.34 -2.93
C GLU A 122 7.31 -10.66 -3.15
N PHE A 123 7.70 -10.97 -4.39
CA PHE A 123 8.49 -12.16 -4.65
C PHE A 123 9.91 -12.06 -4.04
N THR A 124 10.49 -10.86 -3.95
CA THR A 124 11.76 -10.66 -3.23
C THR A 124 11.61 -10.96 -1.74
N HIS A 125 10.52 -10.51 -1.11
CA HIS A 125 10.21 -10.87 0.28
C HIS A 125 10.15 -12.39 0.47
N MET A 126 9.46 -13.09 -0.43
CA MET A 126 9.33 -14.56 -0.40
C MET A 126 10.72 -15.23 -0.37
N VAL A 127 11.56 -14.89 -1.35
CA VAL A 127 12.87 -15.50 -1.54
C VAL A 127 13.84 -15.10 -0.41
N GLN A 128 13.91 -13.82 -0.07
CA GLN A 128 14.83 -13.31 0.94
C GLN A 128 14.52 -13.90 2.31
N ILE A 129 13.27 -13.78 2.77
CA ILE A 129 12.89 -14.15 4.13
C ILE A 129 13.05 -15.66 4.30
N GLN A 130 12.61 -16.47 3.34
CA GLN A 130 12.82 -17.91 3.39
C GLN A 130 14.30 -18.29 3.34
N GLY A 131 15.10 -17.62 2.51
CA GLY A 131 16.55 -17.80 2.48
C GLY A 131 17.26 -17.39 3.78
N ALA A 132 16.63 -16.56 4.61
CA ALA A 132 17.13 -16.13 5.92
C ALA A 132 16.57 -16.95 7.09
N MET A 133 15.64 -17.89 6.85
CA MET A 133 15.08 -18.72 7.92
C MET A 133 16.15 -19.64 8.51
N LYS A 134 16.11 -19.80 9.84
CA LYS A 134 16.98 -20.74 10.58
C LYS A 134 16.45 -22.18 10.56
N THR A 135 15.18 -22.34 10.25
CA THR A 135 14.42 -23.59 10.25
C THR A 135 13.60 -23.70 8.97
N SER A 136 12.77 -24.73 8.84
CA SER A 136 11.80 -24.83 7.74
C SER A 136 10.58 -23.94 7.96
N ARG A 137 9.84 -23.67 6.88
CA ARG A 137 8.54 -22.97 6.91
C ARG A 137 7.50 -23.65 7.81
N THR A 138 7.63 -24.96 8.03
CA THR A 138 6.73 -25.75 8.88
C THR A 138 6.98 -25.58 10.38
N VAL A 139 8.10 -24.95 10.78
CA VAL A 139 8.44 -24.65 12.16
C VAL A 139 8.64 -23.13 12.30
N PRO A 140 7.55 -22.35 12.42
CA PRO A 140 7.61 -20.89 12.34
C PRO A 140 8.19 -20.25 13.60
N ALA A 141 8.13 -20.91 14.75
CA ALA A 141 8.71 -20.42 16.00
C ALA A 141 9.07 -21.61 16.89
N ALA A 142 10.07 -21.42 17.76
CA ALA A 142 10.35 -22.30 18.87
C ALA A 142 10.38 -21.49 20.16
N PHE A 143 10.02 -22.10 21.28
CA PHE A 143 10.05 -21.45 22.59
C PHE A 143 10.78 -22.33 23.58
N LEU A 144 11.71 -21.75 24.32
CA LEU A 144 12.21 -22.37 25.55
C LEU A 144 11.27 -21.96 26.67
N GLN A 145 10.52 -22.93 27.17
CA GLN A 145 9.58 -22.72 28.26
C GLN A 145 10.05 -23.43 29.52
N TRP A 146 10.02 -22.70 30.64
CA TRP A 146 10.19 -23.26 31.97
C TRP A 146 8.96 -22.92 32.79
N LEU A 147 8.38 -23.96 33.41
CA LEU A 147 7.17 -23.89 34.21
C LEU A 147 7.51 -24.38 35.61
N ASN A 148 7.12 -23.62 36.63
CA ASN A 148 7.08 -24.10 38.00
C ASN A 148 5.64 -24.29 38.43
N TYR A 149 5.38 -25.30 39.26
CA TYR A 149 4.05 -25.67 39.72
C TYR A 149 3.97 -25.58 41.25
N ASP A 150 2.80 -25.23 41.77
CA ASP A 150 2.50 -25.32 43.20
C ASP A 150 2.51 -26.79 43.68
N ASP A 151 2.71 -26.98 44.98
CA ASP A 151 2.52 -28.28 45.62
C ASP A 151 1.07 -28.79 45.46
N GLU A 152 0.94 -30.08 45.21
CA GLU A 152 -0.36 -30.76 45.09
C GLU A 152 -1.13 -30.68 46.41
N ARG A 153 -2.31 -30.05 46.40
CA ARG A 153 -3.16 -29.92 47.60
C ARG A 153 -4.09 -31.11 47.83
N ARG A 154 -4.19 -32.03 46.88
CA ARG A 154 -5.02 -33.23 46.95
C ARG A 154 -4.35 -34.40 46.19
N PRO A 155 -4.50 -35.64 46.67
CA PRO A 155 -3.85 -36.82 46.08
C PRO A 155 -4.43 -37.25 44.72
N ASP A 156 -5.55 -36.68 44.27
CA ASP A 156 -6.14 -36.94 42.94
C ASP A 156 -5.70 -35.95 41.86
N ILE A 157 -4.82 -34.99 42.19
CA ILE A 157 -4.29 -34.01 41.25
C ILE A 157 -2.86 -34.43 40.86
N LEU A 158 -2.61 -34.59 39.56
CA LEU A 158 -1.34 -35.11 39.02
C LEU A 158 -0.21 -34.08 38.94
N TYR A 159 -0.55 -32.78 38.99
CA TYR A 159 0.37 -31.64 39.02
C TYR A 159 -0.38 -30.41 39.53
N GLY A 160 0.29 -29.56 40.31
CA GLY A 160 -0.29 -28.30 40.82
C GLY A 160 -0.59 -27.29 39.71
N TYR A 161 -1.10 -26.11 40.09
CA TYR A 161 -1.25 -25.00 39.14
C TYR A 161 0.12 -24.38 38.84
N PRO A 162 0.40 -23.98 37.59
CA PRO A 162 1.63 -23.28 37.27
C PRO A 162 1.66 -21.92 37.99
N ASN A 163 2.67 -21.72 38.84
CA ASN A 163 2.86 -20.49 39.62
C ASN A 163 3.98 -19.61 39.06
N VAL A 164 4.83 -20.15 38.18
CA VAL A 164 5.82 -19.39 37.40
C VAL A 164 5.83 -19.89 35.96
N VAL A 165 5.83 -18.94 35.02
CA VAL A 165 5.99 -19.21 33.59
C VAL A 165 7.10 -18.32 33.06
N VAL A 166 8.18 -18.94 32.58
CA VAL A 166 9.22 -18.29 31.79
C VAL A 166 9.10 -18.82 30.37
N SER A 167 8.94 -17.92 29.40
CA SER A 167 8.86 -18.28 27.98
C SER A 167 9.82 -17.40 27.19
N TYR A 168 10.83 -18.02 26.59
CA TYR A 168 11.80 -17.34 25.75
C TYR A 168 11.62 -17.77 24.29
N PRO A 169 11.19 -16.86 23.39
CA PRO A 169 11.08 -17.18 21.97
C PRO A 169 12.46 -17.32 21.34
N ILE A 170 12.67 -18.40 20.60
CA ILE A 170 13.78 -18.55 19.67
C ILE A 170 13.29 -18.05 18.33
N ALA A 171 13.82 -16.89 17.93
CA ALA A 171 13.49 -16.30 16.64
C ALA A 171 14.07 -17.13 15.50
N THR A 172 13.17 -17.69 14.68
CA THR A 172 13.47 -18.48 13.47
C THR A 172 13.75 -17.57 12.26
N ILE A 173 13.33 -16.30 12.34
CA ILE A 173 13.51 -15.24 11.35
C ILE A 173 14.00 -13.99 12.08
N ASN A 174 15.11 -13.42 11.61
CA ASN A 174 15.73 -12.23 12.19
C ASN A 174 16.02 -11.16 11.12
N VAL A 175 15.06 -10.92 10.23
CA VAL A 175 15.17 -9.89 9.18
C VAL A 175 14.43 -8.63 9.68
N PRO A 176 15.14 -7.50 9.93
CA PRO A 176 14.49 -6.27 10.37
C PRO A 176 13.68 -5.63 9.23
N ALA A 177 12.63 -4.88 9.58
CA ALA A 177 11.67 -4.33 8.60
C ALA A 177 12.35 -3.53 7.48
N TRP A 178 13.27 -2.61 7.82
CA TRP A 178 13.97 -1.83 6.80
C TRP A 178 14.80 -2.69 5.82
N PHE A 179 15.36 -3.81 6.27
CA PHE A 179 16.20 -4.66 5.42
C PHE A 179 15.33 -5.54 4.52
N ALA A 180 14.21 -6.02 5.04
CA ALA A 180 13.18 -6.67 4.23
C ALA A 180 12.71 -5.72 3.12
N GLU A 181 12.13 -4.58 3.49
CA GLU A 181 11.60 -3.63 2.50
C GLU A 181 12.68 -3.02 1.62
N GLY A 182 13.84 -2.69 2.19
CA GLY A 182 14.92 -2.07 1.45
C GLY A 182 15.46 -2.98 0.35
N THR A 183 15.58 -4.27 0.63
CA THR A 183 15.96 -5.25 -0.39
C THR A 183 14.83 -5.59 -1.35
N ALA A 184 13.57 -5.58 -0.90
CA ALA A 184 12.42 -5.75 -1.78
C ALA A 184 12.20 -4.57 -2.74
N GLN A 185 12.52 -3.34 -2.34
CA GLN A 185 12.54 -2.16 -3.21
C GLN A 185 13.77 -2.13 -4.12
N TYR A 186 14.90 -2.62 -3.63
CA TYR A 186 16.13 -2.71 -4.41
C TYR A 186 16.06 -3.81 -5.46
N MET A 187 15.54 -4.99 -5.08
CA MET A 187 15.42 -6.25 -5.83
C MET A 187 16.75 -6.73 -6.38
N ARG A 188 17.25 -6.03 -7.40
CA ARG A 188 18.47 -6.27 -8.14
C ARG A 188 18.87 -5.01 -8.88
N THR A 189 20.16 -4.83 -9.13
CA THR A 189 20.70 -3.70 -9.89
C THR A 189 20.11 -3.61 -11.31
N GLU A 190 19.82 -4.75 -11.94
CA GLU A 190 19.31 -4.79 -13.31
C GLU A 190 17.81 -4.46 -13.39
N PHE A 191 17.10 -4.47 -12.26
CA PHE A 191 15.67 -4.19 -12.24
C PHE A 191 15.42 -2.69 -12.15
N ASN A 192 14.53 -2.20 -13.02
CA ASN A 192 14.08 -0.81 -13.03
C ASN A 192 12.58 -0.72 -12.71
N TYR A 193 12.13 -1.56 -11.76
CA TYR A 193 10.72 -1.72 -11.40
C TYR A 193 10.33 -0.92 -10.15
N GLU A 194 11.29 -0.49 -9.34
CA GLU A 194 11.14 0.52 -8.29
C GLU A 194 12.29 1.52 -8.43
N ASN A 195 12.01 2.82 -8.32
CA ASN A 195 13.02 3.86 -8.52
C ASN A 195 13.17 4.76 -7.29
N TRP A 196 14.37 5.30 -7.13
CA TRP A 196 14.59 6.40 -6.21
C TRP A 196 14.04 7.70 -6.80
N ASP A 197 12.75 7.96 -6.56
CA ASP A 197 12.04 9.11 -7.10
C ASP A 197 12.20 10.38 -6.24
N SER A 198 11.71 11.50 -6.78
CA SER A 198 11.81 12.82 -6.15
C SER A 198 11.04 12.96 -4.83
N HIS A 199 9.96 12.20 -4.62
CA HIS A 199 9.18 12.21 -3.37
C HIS A 199 9.96 11.50 -2.26
N ARG A 200 10.54 10.32 -2.56
CA ARG A 200 11.41 9.61 -1.62
C ARG A 200 12.63 10.45 -1.24
N ASP A 201 13.28 11.06 -2.24
CA ASP A 201 14.42 11.96 -2.03
C ASP A 201 14.02 13.18 -1.19
N MET A 202 12.83 13.76 -1.44
CA MET A 202 12.29 14.87 -0.64
C MET A 202 12.10 14.46 0.82
N ILE A 203 11.43 13.33 1.10
CA ILE A 203 11.14 12.88 2.46
C ILE A 203 12.45 12.60 3.20
N LEU A 204 13.36 11.80 2.62
CA LEU A 204 14.62 11.48 3.27
C LEU A 204 15.48 12.74 3.49
N ARG A 205 15.51 13.66 2.52
CA ARG A 205 16.21 14.94 2.64
C ARG A 205 15.68 15.80 3.77
N SER A 206 14.36 15.95 3.88
CA SER A 206 13.75 16.70 4.98
C SER A 206 14.12 16.09 6.33
N TYR A 207 14.00 14.77 6.48
CA TYR A 207 14.37 14.06 7.71
C TYR A 207 15.87 14.26 8.06
N ALA A 208 16.75 14.21 7.06
CA ALA A 208 18.19 14.39 7.26
C ALA A 208 18.56 15.82 7.66
N LEU A 209 18.02 16.82 6.95
CA LEU A 209 18.33 18.23 7.19
C LEU A 209 17.73 18.77 8.49
N ASP A 210 16.55 18.26 8.89
CA ASP A 210 15.87 18.66 10.12
C ASP A 210 16.32 17.87 11.35
N GLY A 211 17.24 16.90 11.19
CA GLY A 211 17.74 16.07 12.29
C GLY A 211 16.73 15.04 12.82
N ASN A 212 15.73 14.70 12.00
CA ASN A 212 14.58 13.85 12.36
C ASN A 212 14.63 12.45 11.75
N MET A 213 15.78 12.01 11.22
CA MET A 213 15.93 10.65 10.69
C MET A 213 15.53 9.58 11.71
N LEU A 214 14.83 8.54 11.22
CA LEU A 214 14.56 7.35 12.01
C LEU A 214 15.87 6.75 12.51
N THR A 215 15.97 6.45 13.81
CA THR A 215 17.13 5.75 14.38
C THR A 215 17.25 4.33 13.81
N TRP A 216 18.42 3.70 13.98
CA TRP A 216 18.65 2.31 13.61
C TRP A 216 17.55 1.36 14.10
N ASN A 217 17.19 1.44 15.37
CA ASN A 217 16.13 0.61 15.96
C ASN A 217 14.73 0.97 15.44
N GLN A 218 14.46 2.26 15.18
CA GLN A 218 13.19 2.68 14.62
C GLN A 218 13.01 2.17 13.18
N MET A 219 14.08 2.05 12.40
CA MET A 219 14.04 1.41 11.08
C MET A 219 13.73 -0.09 11.17
N GLY A 220 14.06 -0.74 12.29
CA GLY A 220 13.86 -2.19 12.46
C GLY A 220 12.41 -2.66 12.57
N VAL A 221 11.45 -1.77 12.82
CA VAL A 221 10.05 -2.13 13.11
C VAL A 221 9.04 -1.22 12.41
N PHE A 222 7.86 -1.75 12.10
CA PHE A 222 6.66 -0.96 11.81
C PHE A 222 5.92 -0.59 13.10
N GLY A 223 4.91 0.29 13.01
CA GLY A 223 4.13 0.75 14.16
C GLY A 223 4.18 2.26 14.38
N LYS A 224 4.38 3.01 13.30
CA LYS A 224 4.36 4.47 13.27
C LYS A 224 3.16 4.95 12.45
N THR A 225 3.04 6.25 12.25
CA THR A 225 2.10 6.86 11.28
C THR A 225 2.36 6.36 9.86
N SER A 226 1.45 6.58 8.90
CA SER A 226 1.68 6.21 7.49
C SER A 226 2.99 6.80 6.95
N LEU A 227 3.27 8.09 7.21
CA LEU A 227 4.55 8.71 6.82
C LEU A 227 5.74 8.06 7.57
N GLY A 228 5.58 7.75 8.85
CA GLY A 228 6.63 7.08 9.63
C GLY A 228 6.96 5.69 9.11
N ASN A 229 5.95 4.91 8.69
CA ASN A 229 6.15 3.61 8.07
C ASN A 229 6.74 3.78 6.66
N GLU A 230 6.26 4.72 5.83
CA GLU A 230 6.86 5.04 4.52
C GLU A 230 8.34 5.41 4.65
N SER A 231 8.73 6.10 5.72
CA SER A 231 10.13 6.41 6.01
C SER A 231 10.98 5.19 6.35
N VAL A 232 10.39 4.07 6.80
CA VAL A 232 11.11 2.78 6.95
C VAL A 232 11.47 2.23 5.58
N TYR A 233 10.53 2.24 4.62
CA TYR A 233 10.79 1.85 3.22
C TYR A 233 11.87 2.75 2.62
N ASN A 234 11.68 4.07 2.64
CA ASN A 234 12.62 5.04 2.06
C ASN A 234 14.03 4.94 2.64
N SER A 235 14.15 4.88 3.97
CA SER A 235 15.46 4.76 4.61
C SER A 235 16.09 3.40 4.33
N GLY A 236 15.28 2.33 4.34
CA GLY A 236 15.75 0.98 4.06
C GLY A 236 16.26 0.82 2.64
N PHE A 237 15.55 1.36 1.65
CA PHE A 237 15.96 1.34 0.25
C PHE A 237 17.23 2.18 0.04
N ALA A 238 17.30 3.38 0.61
CA ALA A 238 18.51 4.21 0.53
C ALA A 238 19.73 3.54 1.17
N LEU A 239 19.57 2.92 2.34
CA LEU A 239 20.66 2.20 3.01
C LEU A 239 21.07 0.93 2.25
N THR A 240 20.10 0.19 1.69
CA THR A 240 20.37 -0.99 0.85
C THR A 240 21.18 -0.60 -0.39
N ARG A 241 20.80 0.50 -1.07
CA ARG A 241 21.56 1.06 -2.19
C ARG A 241 22.97 1.47 -1.77
N TYR A 242 23.12 2.13 -0.62
CA TYR A 242 24.43 2.49 -0.08
C TYR A 242 25.32 1.27 0.17
N ILE A 243 24.76 0.21 0.77
CA ILE A 243 25.49 -1.04 1.02
C ILE A 243 25.92 -1.68 -0.30
N SER A 244 25.00 -1.83 -1.25
CA SER A 244 25.30 -2.39 -2.57
C SER A 244 26.38 -1.60 -3.30
N GLN A 245 26.27 -0.26 -3.34
CA GLN A 245 27.24 0.59 -4.04
C GLN A 245 28.62 0.63 -3.38
N LYS A 246 28.68 0.57 -2.05
CA LYS A 246 29.94 0.69 -1.30
C LYS A 246 30.65 -0.65 -1.12
N TYR A 247 29.91 -1.73 -0.91
CA TYR A 247 30.46 -3.04 -0.55
C TYR A 247 30.23 -4.13 -1.61
N GLY A 248 29.33 -3.93 -2.56
CA GLY A 248 28.92 -4.91 -3.56
C GLY A 248 27.50 -5.45 -3.30
N GLU A 249 26.76 -5.72 -4.37
CA GLU A 249 25.40 -6.28 -4.31
C GLU A 249 25.37 -7.68 -3.66
N ASP A 250 26.42 -8.46 -3.87
CA ASP A 250 26.61 -9.79 -3.28
C ASP A 250 26.60 -9.77 -1.75
N LYS A 251 26.93 -8.62 -1.13
CA LYS A 251 26.85 -8.44 0.32
C LYS A 251 25.43 -8.48 0.86
N LEU A 252 24.42 -8.10 0.08
CA LEU A 252 23.03 -8.24 0.50
C LEU A 252 22.68 -9.72 0.73
N ARG A 253 23.09 -10.60 -0.20
CA ARG A 253 22.98 -12.06 -0.05
C ARG A 253 23.80 -12.57 1.12
N GLU A 254 25.06 -12.16 1.27
CA GLU A 254 25.93 -12.64 2.35
C GLU A 254 25.39 -12.26 3.73
N ILE A 255 24.83 -11.05 3.88
CA ILE A 255 24.11 -10.62 5.10
C ILE A 255 22.90 -11.53 5.33
N ASN A 256 22.10 -11.78 4.29
CA ASN A 256 20.93 -12.67 4.38
C ASN A 256 21.30 -14.08 4.83
N PHE A 257 22.36 -14.64 4.25
CA PHE A 257 22.92 -15.95 4.64
C PHE A 257 23.53 -15.92 6.05
N ALA A 258 24.13 -14.81 6.48
CA ALA A 258 24.60 -14.66 7.85
C ALA A 258 23.44 -14.76 8.86
N LEU A 259 22.27 -14.20 8.53
CA LEU A 259 21.06 -14.23 9.35
C LEU A 259 20.41 -15.63 9.44
N SER A 260 20.59 -16.51 8.46
CA SER A 260 20.08 -17.88 8.52
C SER A 260 20.82 -18.78 9.53
N ASN A 261 22.01 -18.37 9.99
CA ASN A 261 22.78 -19.14 10.97
C ASN A 261 22.13 -19.10 12.37
N ILE A 262 21.99 -20.25 13.02
CA ILE A 262 21.38 -20.37 14.36
C ILE A 262 22.03 -19.46 15.42
N GLY A 263 23.33 -19.22 15.32
CA GLY A 263 24.06 -18.35 16.26
C GLY A 263 23.93 -16.84 16.02
N SER A 264 23.27 -16.40 14.93
CA SER A 264 23.12 -14.98 14.61
C SER A 264 21.74 -14.46 15.04
N PHE A 265 21.70 -13.61 16.07
CA PHE A 265 20.45 -13.12 16.65
C PHE A 265 20.09 -11.69 16.23
N THR A 266 21.03 -10.96 15.64
CA THR A 266 20.84 -9.56 15.26
C THR A 266 21.41 -9.28 13.88
N ILE A 267 20.86 -8.26 13.23
CA ILE A 267 21.40 -7.72 11.99
C ILE A 267 22.80 -7.13 12.20
N ASP A 268 23.10 -6.62 13.40
CA ASP A 268 24.41 -6.07 13.75
C ASP A 268 25.50 -7.14 13.67
N ALA A 269 25.23 -8.35 14.19
CA ALA A 269 26.17 -9.47 14.11
C ALA A 269 26.36 -9.97 12.67
N ALA A 270 25.31 -9.92 11.84
CA ALA A 270 25.42 -10.23 10.42
C ALA A 270 26.28 -9.19 9.69
N PHE A 271 26.11 -7.90 10.01
CA PHE A 271 26.90 -6.81 9.47
C PHE A 271 28.37 -6.92 9.89
N GLU A 272 28.65 -7.17 11.16
CA GLU A 272 30.03 -7.32 11.64
C GLU A 272 30.75 -8.46 10.91
N LYS A 273 30.07 -9.59 10.73
CA LYS A 273 30.62 -10.75 10.02
C LYS A 273 30.90 -10.48 8.54
N VAL A 274 30.07 -9.70 7.85
CA VAL A 274 30.09 -9.56 6.38
C VAL A 274 30.76 -8.26 5.93
N LEU A 275 30.49 -7.17 6.62
CA LEU A 275 30.96 -5.82 6.31
C LEU A 275 32.14 -5.37 7.21
N GLY A 276 32.43 -6.12 8.28
CA GLY A 276 33.52 -5.83 9.22
C GLY A 276 33.22 -4.71 10.21
N LYS A 277 31.96 -4.27 10.31
CA LYS A 277 31.47 -3.21 11.21
C LYS A 277 30.05 -3.55 11.66
N ASP A 278 29.67 -3.13 12.85
CA ASP A 278 28.32 -3.37 13.35
C ASP A 278 27.27 -2.50 12.64
N GLY A 279 25.99 -2.79 12.90
CA GLY A 279 24.86 -2.10 12.28
C GLY A 279 24.80 -0.60 12.56
N ASN A 280 25.14 -0.18 13.78
CA ASN A 280 25.11 1.22 14.18
C ASN A 280 26.24 1.98 13.51
N GLU A 281 27.45 1.40 13.42
CA GLU A 281 28.58 2.02 12.71
C GLU A 281 28.25 2.27 11.23
N ILE A 282 27.69 1.27 10.54
CA ILE A 282 27.29 1.41 9.13
C ILE A 282 26.18 2.46 8.97
N TYR A 283 25.19 2.44 9.86
CA TYR A 283 24.09 3.41 9.86
C TYR A 283 24.59 4.84 10.09
N ASP A 284 25.49 5.06 11.06
CA ASP A 284 26.03 6.38 11.39
C ASP A 284 26.89 6.94 10.25
N GLU A 285 27.69 6.08 9.60
CA GLU A 285 28.43 6.45 8.39
C GLU A 285 27.50 6.87 7.25
N TRP A 286 26.47 6.07 6.97
CA TRP A 286 25.49 6.37 5.94
C TRP A 286 24.72 7.66 6.25
N LYS A 287 24.20 7.80 7.48
CA LYS A 287 23.47 8.98 7.96
C LYS A 287 24.31 10.24 7.83
N LYS A 288 25.58 10.18 8.21
CA LYS A 288 26.51 11.30 8.05
C LYS A 288 26.70 11.65 6.58
N TYR A 289 27.00 10.64 5.75
CA TYR A 289 27.22 10.81 4.31
C TYR A 289 26.02 11.48 3.62
N ILE A 290 24.80 10.95 3.80
CA ILE A 290 23.60 11.51 3.14
C ILE A 290 23.28 12.91 3.67
N THR A 291 23.51 13.18 4.96
CA THR A 291 23.25 14.49 5.55
C THR A 291 24.20 15.55 4.99
N GLU A 292 25.48 15.21 4.85
CA GLU A 292 26.49 16.09 4.23
C GLU A 292 26.21 16.32 2.74
N ASP A 293 25.83 15.28 2.00
CA ASP A 293 25.42 15.39 0.59
C ASP A 293 24.22 16.33 0.42
N TYR A 294 23.15 16.14 1.20
CA TYR A 294 21.97 16.99 1.12
C TYR A 294 22.26 18.44 1.52
N LYS A 295 23.08 18.66 2.56
CA LYS A 295 23.50 20.03 2.95
C LYS A 295 24.20 20.74 1.80
N LYS A 296 25.09 20.04 1.09
CA LYS A 296 25.80 20.57 -0.08
C LYS A 296 24.84 20.82 -1.24
N ARG A 297 24.00 19.85 -1.61
CA ARG A 297 23.03 19.96 -2.73
C ARG A 297 21.98 21.05 -2.52
N THR A 298 21.70 21.45 -1.28
CA THR A 298 20.68 22.45 -0.93
C THR A 298 21.24 23.79 -0.47
N GLU A 299 22.55 24.02 -0.56
CA GLU A 299 23.19 25.25 -0.08
C GLU A 299 22.58 26.52 -0.72
N ASP A 300 22.42 26.52 -2.04
CA ASP A 300 21.83 27.63 -2.79
C ASP A 300 20.35 27.84 -2.45
N VAL A 301 19.59 26.75 -2.27
CA VAL A 301 18.17 26.83 -1.89
C VAL A 301 18.01 27.40 -0.48
N ARG A 302 18.84 26.95 0.46
CA ARG A 302 18.78 27.37 1.87
C ARG A 302 19.25 28.81 2.08
N SER A 303 20.24 29.27 1.30
CA SER A 303 20.71 30.66 1.35
C SER A 303 19.72 31.67 0.76
N ASN A 304 18.77 31.20 -0.07
CA ASN A 304 17.74 32.01 -0.72
C ASN A 304 16.31 31.60 -0.28
N LEU A 305 16.16 31.06 0.93
CA LEU A 305 14.89 30.53 1.41
C LEU A 305 13.84 31.63 1.56
N VAL A 306 12.70 31.47 0.87
CA VAL A 306 11.49 32.29 1.04
C VAL A 306 10.39 31.41 1.62
N VAL A 307 9.86 31.80 2.79
CA VAL A 307 8.83 31.03 3.51
C VAL A 307 7.50 31.77 3.44
N GLY A 308 6.44 31.06 3.04
CA GLY A 308 5.07 31.57 3.04
C GLY A 308 4.42 31.54 4.43
N GLU A 309 3.18 32.04 4.52
CA GLU A 309 2.36 31.86 5.72
C GLU A 309 1.82 30.42 5.78
N THR A 310 2.11 29.70 6.87
CA THR A 310 1.56 28.36 7.09
C THR A 310 0.09 28.43 7.49
N ILE A 311 -0.77 27.80 6.68
CA ILE A 311 -2.23 27.75 6.90
C ILE A 311 -2.64 26.54 7.75
N ALA A 312 -1.97 25.41 7.56
CA ALA A 312 -2.19 24.17 8.30
C ALA A 312 -0.86 23.45 8.54
N ASP A 313 -0.53 23.22 9.81
CA ASP A 313 0.71 22.60 10.28
C ASP A 313 0.50 21.25 11.00
N VAL A 314 -0.76 20.88 11.25
CA VAL A 314 -1.12 19.60 11.87
C VAL A 314 -1.42 18.55 10.83
N GLY A 315 -0.79 17.38 10.98
CA GLY A 315 -0.92 16.21 10.10
C GLY A 315 0.16 16.16 9.03
N PHE A 316 0.55 14.94 8.65
CA PHE A 316 1.59 14.73 7.64
C PHE A 316 1.05 14.85 6.21
N GLY A 317 -0.27 14.74 6.02
CA GLY A 317 -0.94 14.97 4.75
C GLY A 317 -1.89 16.16 4.86
N ASN A 318 -1.65 17.19 4.05
CA ASN A 318 -2.53 18.34 3.86
C ASN A 318 -2.63 18.62 2.36
N PHE A 319 -3.52 17.90 1.68
CA PHE A 319 -3.57 17.82 0.22
C PHE A 319 -4.81 18.49 -0.36
N TYR A 320 -4.75 18.71 -1.67
CA TYR A 320 -5.85 19.23 -2.50
C TYR A 320 -6.50 20.51 -1.93
N PRO A 321 -5.72 21.58 -1.64
CA PRO A 321 -6.32 22.82 -1.16
C PRO A 321 -7.14 23.50 -2.27
N SER A 322 -8.32 24.01 -1.93
CA SER A 322 -9.15 24.82 -2.84
C SER A 322 -9.84 25.94 -2.09
N PHE A 323 -9.86 27.15 -2.66
CA PHE A 323 -10.69 28.23 -2.15
C PHE A 323 -12.17 27.92 -2.33
N SER A 324 -13.00 28.44 -1.42
CA SER A 324 -14.43 28.58 -1.66
C SER A 324 -14.70 29.62 -2.75
N PRO A 325 -15.85 29.57 -3.44
CA PRO A 325 -16.18 30.53 -4.50
C PRO A 325 -16.12 32.01 -4.07
N ASP A 326 -16.35 32.31 -2.78
CA ASP A 326 -16.28 33.66 -2.22
C ASP A 326 -14.88 34.05 -1.70
N GLY A 327 -13.89 33.16 -1.80
CA GLY A 327 -12.52 33.36 -1.36
C GLY A 327 -12.33 33.45 0.16
N LYS A 328 -13.39 33.27 0.97
CA LYS A 328 -13.31 33.43 2.44
C LYS A 328 -12.83 32.19 3.16
N LYS A 329 -12.83 31.04 2.48
CA LYS A 329 -12.49 29.75 3.06
C LYS A 329 -11.54 28.99 2.15
N ILE A 330 -10.77 28.09 2.75
CA ILE A 330 -9.95 27.10 2.07
C ILE A 330 -10.41 25.72 2.55
N LEU A 331 -10.77 24.86 1.61
CA LEU A 331 -10.95 23.45 1.89
C LEU A 331 -9.63 22.72 1.62
N TYR A 332 -9.39 21.61 2.33
CA TYR A 332 -8.25 20.73 2.10
C TYR A 332 -8.53 19.36 2.74
N VAL A 333 -7.89 18.32 2.22
CA VAL A 333 -7.94 16.97 2.79
C VAL A 333 -6.79 16.82 3.78
N SER A 334 -7.09 16.38 5.00
CA SER A 334 -6.07 16.20 6.04
C SER A 334 -6.34 15.00 6.91
N ASN A 335 -5.27 14.33 7.34
CA ASN A 335 -5.32 13.28 8.36
C ASN A 335 -5.28 13.86 9.78
N LYS A 336 -4.93 15.14 9.96
CA LYS A 336 -4.72 15.77 11.28
C LYS A 336 -3.88 14.88 12.20
N SER A 337 -4.39 14.54 13.38
CA SER A 337 -3.71 13.71 14.36
C SER A 337 -3.94 12.21 14.17
N ALA A 338 -4.63 11.79 13.11
CA ALA A 338 -4.81 10.37 12.82
C ALA A 338 -3.52 9.78 12.27
N ASP A 339 -3.14 8.60 12.77
CA ASP A 339 -1.90 7.91 12.38
C ASP A 339 -1.93 7.45 10.92
N TYR A 340 -3.12 7.11 10.40
CA TYR A 340 -3.30 6.58 9.06
C TYR A 340 -3.94 7.60 8.12
N PHE A 341 -3.36 7.77 6.93
CA PHE A 341 -3.92 8.69 5.93
C PHE A 341 -5.29 8.24 5.42
N GLY A 342 -5.62 6.96 5.49
CA GLY A 342 -6.95 6.43 5.15
C GLY A 342 -8.08 6.99 6.02
N LEU A 343 -7.77 7.59 7.16
CA LEU A 343 -8.73 8.23 8.07
C LEU A 343 -8.91 9.74 7.80
N SER A 344 -8.42 10.22 6.65
CA SER A 344 -8.49 11.63 6.28
C SER A 344 -9.91 12.14 6.10
N SER A 345 -10.06 13.46 6.22
CA SER A 345 -11.33 14.17 6.07
C SER A 345 -11.11 15.48 5.33
N ILE A 346 -12.17 16.02 4.71
CA ILE A 346 -12.16 17.41 4.25
C ILE A 346 -12.30 18.32 5.47
N TYR A 347 -11.39 19.28 5.59
CA TYR A 347 -11.43 20.35 6.57
C TYR A 347 -11.75 21.68 5.90
N GLU A 348 -12.50 22.53 6.60
CA GLU A 348 -12.71 23.93 6.24
C GLU A 348 -11.75 24.79 7.07
N TYR A 349 -11.04 25.70 6.43
CA TYR A 349 -10.25 26.75 7.05
C TYR A 349 -10.87 28.11 6.71
N ASP A 350 -11.13 28.94 7.71
CA ASP A 350 -11.65 30.28 7.54
C ASP A 350 -10.48 31.28 7.49
N VAL A 351 -10.35 32.00 6.37
CA VAL A 351 -9.21 32.89 6.08
C VAL A 351 -9.18 34.09 7.02
N THR A 352 -10.33 34.54 7.52
CA THR A 352 -10.42 35.73 8.38
C THR A 352 -10.10 35.38 9.83
N THR A 353 -10.70 34.31 10.35
CA THR A 353 -10.55 33.90 11.75
C THR A 353 -9.35 33.00 11.98
N LYS A 354 -8.73 32.48 10.92
CA LYS A 354 -7.61 31.53 10.92
C LYS A 354 -7.92 30.23 11.67
N LYS A 355 -9.18 29.82 11.69
CA LYS A 355 -9.64 28.60 12.37
C LYS A 355 -10.00 27.52 11.37
N SER A 356 -9.70 26.26 11.73
CA SER A 356 -10.10 25.10 10.93
C SER A 356 -11.03 24.16 11.70
N LYS A 357 -11.95 23.50 10.97
CA LYS A 357 -12.89 22.50 11.51
C LYS A 357 -13.11 21.37 10.50
N PRO A 358 -13.44 20.15 10.95
CA PRO A 358 -13.81 19.08 10.04
C PRO A 358 -15.12 19.42 9.31
N LEU A 359 -15.23 19.00 8.05
CA LEU A 359 -16.38 19.26 7.19
C LEU A 359 -17.05 17.97 6.74
N ILE A 360 -16.30 17.09 6.06
CA ILE A 360 -16.79 15.83 5.51
C ILE A 360 -15.81 14.72 5.90
N PRO A 361 -16.24 13.71 6.66
CA PRO A 361 -15.36 12.65 7.13
C PRO A 361 -15.06 11.62 6.02
N ALA A 362 -13.99 10.83 6.25
CA ALA A 362 -13.61 9.68 5.43
C ALA A 362 -13.39 10.01 3.94
N ILE A 363 -12.72 11.13 3.68
CA ILE A 363 -12.35 11.56 2.33
C ILE A 363 -10.84 11.51 2.19
N ARG A 364 -10.37 10.80 1.17
CA ARG A 364 -8.95 10.60 0.86
C ARG A 364 -8.56 10.98 -0.58
N SER A 365 -9.49 11.52 -1.35
CA SER A 365 -9.32 11.84 -2.77
C SER A 365 -9.61 13.32 -3.04
N THR A 366 -9.46 13.74 -4.30
CA THR A 366 -9.81 15.09 -4.74
C THR A 366 -11.30 15.35 -4.61
N TYR A 367 -11.64 16.63 -4.53
CA TYR A 367 -12.99 17.15 -4.55
C TYR A 367 -13.04 18.39 -5.43
N ASP A 368 -14.23 18.85 -5.79
CA ASP A 368 -14.42 20.06 -6.59
C ASP A 368 -15.73 20.76 -6.22
N TRP A 369 -15.77 22.07 -6.44
CA TRP A 369 -16.96 22.89 -6.23
C TRP A 369 -17.87 22.85 -7.45
N ILE A 370 -19.17 22.69 -7.24
CA ILE A 370 -20.16 22.91 -8.30
C ILE A 370 -20.26 24.41 -8.55
N LYS A 371 -19.90 24.86 -9.76
CA LYS A 371 -19.83 26.28 -10.08
C LYS A 371 -21.20 26.95 -9.93
N GLY A 372 -21.24 28.07 -9.22
CA GLY A 372 -22.47 28.82 -8.95
C GLY A 372 -23.38 28.23 -7.86
N GLU A 373 -23.01 27.09 -7.27
CA GLU A 373 -23.79 26.45 -6.21
C GLU A 373 -22.96 26.29 -4.92
N ASN A 374 -23.64 26.31 -3.76
CA ASN A 374 -23.00 25.99 -2.49
C ASN A 374 -22.98 24.46 -2.29
N LYS A 375 -22.32 23.76 -3.21
CA LYS A 375 -22.21 22.28 -3.23
C LYS A 375 -20.82 21.80 -3.62
N LEU A 376 -20.44 20.65 -3.08
CA LEU A 376 -19.22 19.92 -3.45
C LEU A 376 -19.53 18.63 -4.17
N VAL A 377 -18.62 18.21 -5.04
CA VAL A 377 -18.48 16.86 -5.56
C VAL A 377 -17.19 16.24 -4.99
N TYR A 378 -17.25 14.99 -4.55
CA TYR A 378 -16.09 14.23 -4.08
C TYR A 378 -16.32 12.74 -4.31
N SER A 379 -15.25 11.96 -4.21
CA SER A 379 -15.36 10.50 -4.13
C SER A 379 -15.23 10.01 -2.69
N ARG A 380 -15.91 8.90 -2.37
CA ARG A 380 -15.79 8.23 -1.08
C ARG A 380 -15.86 6.71 -1.27
N LEU A 381 -14.99 5.99 -0.56
CA LEU A 381 -15.12 4.54 -0.37
C LEU A 381 -16.44 4.19 0.33
N THR A 382 -17.14 3.18 -0.15
CA THR A 382 -18.34 2.69 0.53
C THR A 382 -18.57 1.20 0.28
N GLU A 383 -18.93 0.49 1.35
CA GLU A 383 -19.36 -0.92 1.32
C GLU A 383 -20.83 -1.08 0.90
N ASN A 384 -21.54 0.03 0.63
CA ASN A 384 -22.93 0.02 0.15
C ASN A 384 -22.99 -0.32 -1.35
N ASN A 385 -22.21 -1.29 -1.79
CA ASN A 385 -22.18 -1.83 -3.13
C ASN A 385 -22.62 -3.30 -3.12
N PRO A 386 -23.03 -3.84 -4.27
CA PRO A 386 -23.25 -5.28 -4.40
C PRO A 386 -22.04 -6.06 -3.86
N HIS A 387 -22.29 -7.21 -3.25
CA HIS A 387 -21.25 -8.07 -2.68
C HIS A 387 -20.40 -7.42 -1.56
N TRP A 388 -20.84 -6.30 -0.96
CA TRP A 388 -20.06 -5.57 0.05
C TRP A 388 -18.70 -5.04 -0.45
N TYR A 389 -18.55 -4.88 -1.77
CA TYR A 389 -17.35 -4.29 -2.34
C TYR A 389 -17.10 -2.90 -1.78
N ASN A 390 -15.89 -2.67 -1.28
CA ASN A 390 -15.48 -1.40 -0.74
C ASN A 390 -14.79 -0.58 -1.82
N VAL A 391 -15.60 0.08 -2.66
CA VAL A 391 -15.12 0.84 -3.82
C VAL A 391 -15.54 2.31 -3.72
N HIS A 392 -14.83 3.19 -4.44
CA HIS A 392 -15.19 4.59 -4.48
C HIS A 392 -16.43 4.81 -5.34
N ASP A 393 -17.25 5.75 -4.90
CA ASP A 393 -18.31 6.34 -5.69
C ASP A 393 -18.31 7.86 -5.55
N ILE A 394 -18.93 8.52 -6.52
CA ILE A 394 -19.09 9.97 -6.53
C ILE A 394 -20.31 10.37 -5.72
N PHE A 395 -20.13 11.37 -4.87
CA PHE A 395 -21.16 11.98 -4.04
C PHE A 395 -21.16 13.49 -4.24
N THR A 396 -22.31 14.08 -3.97
CA THR A 396 -22.46 15.53 -3.80
C THR A 396 -22.90 15.86 -2.39
N TYR A 397 -22.39 16.94 -1.83
CA TYR A 397 -22.88 17.50 -0.58
C TYR A 397 -23.42 18.91 -0.79
N ASP A 398 -24.69 19.11 -0.43
CA ASP A 398 -25.37 20.40 -0.46
C ASP A 398 -25.30 21.05 0.93
N PHE A 399 -24.57 22.16 1.03
CA PHE A 399 -24.36 22.85 2.32
C PHE A 399 -25.60 23.57 2.83
N ASP A 400 -26.45 24.05 1.93
CA ASP A 400 -27.67 24.78 2.29
C ASP A 400 -28.70 23.81 2.87
N LYS A 401 -28.81 22.61 2.26
CA LYS A 401 -29.73 21.55 2.70
C LYS A 401 -29.13 20.58 3.72
N LYS A 402 -27.82 20.65 3.95
CA LYS A 402 -27.04 19.69 4.75
C LYS A 402 -27.33 18.25 4.33
N LYS A 403 -27.34 17.99 3.03
CA LYS A 403 -27.75 16.70 2.47
C LYS A 403 -26.70 16.18 1.49
N GLU A 404 -26.28 14.94 1.73
CA GLU A 404 -25.47 14.17 0.80
C GLU A 404 -26.36 13.41 -0.20
N LYS A 405 -25.88 13.29 -1.44
CA LYS A 405 -26.50 12.47 -2.49
C LYS A 405 -25.40 11.69 -3.21
N ARG A 406 -25.58 10.38 -3.33
CA ARG A 406 -24.74 9.51 -4.14
C ARG A 406 -25.12 9.63 -5.62
N LEU A 407 -24.13 9.73 -6.51
CA LEU A 407 -24.31 9.88 -7.96
C LEU A 407 -23.95 8.61 -8.73
N THR A 408 -22.96 7.84 -8.29
CA THR A 408 -22.55 6.58 -8.93
C THR A 408 -22.70 5.40 -7.99
N SER A 409 -22.75 4.19 -8.54
CA SER A 409 -22.73 2.95 -7.76
C SER A 409 -21.84 1.92 -8.45
N ASN A 410 -20.91 1.34 -7.71
CA ASN A 410 -20.03 0.25 -8.14
C ASN A 410 -19.25 0.56 -9.44
N LEU A 411 -18.97 1.84 -9.70
CA LEU A 411 -18.16 2.26 -10.83
C LEU A 411 -16.68 2.36 -10.48
N ARG A 412 -16.32 2.25 -9.19
CA ARG A 412 -14.95 2.50 -8.71
C ARG A 412 -14.52 3.92 -9.11
N ALA A 413 -15.46 4.86 -8.91
CA ALA A 413 -15.41 6.21 -9.43
C ALA A 413 -14.64 7.14 -8.49
N ASN A 414 -13.55 7.71 -8.96
CA ASN A 414 -12.61 8.47 -8.15
C ASN A 414 -12.12 9.76 -8.84
N GLN A 415 -11.50 10.65 -8.07
CA GLN A 415 -10.90 11.92 -8.51
C GLN A 415 -11.82 12.78 -9.42
N PRO A 416 -13.00 13.20 -8.92
CA PRO A 416 -13.94 13.97 -9.73
C PRO A 416 -13.47 15.40 -10.01
N SER A 417 -13.93 15.95 -11.13
CA SER A 417 -13.89 17.38 -11.45
C SER A 417 -15.16 17.83 -12.15
N VAL A 418 -15.58 19.07 -11.89
CA VAL A 418 -16.81 19.65 -12.44
C VAL A 418 -16.49 20.58 -13.60
N SER A 419 -17.31 20.55 -14.65
CA SER A 419 -17.18 21.48 -15.79
C SER A 419 -17.40 22.94 -15.36
N HIS A 420 -16.82 23.88 -16.10
CA HIS A 420 -16.96 25.31 -15.81
C HIS A 420 -18.41 25.79 -15.93
N ASP A 421 -19.17 25.19 -16.86
CA ASP A 421 -20.61 25.42 -16.99
C ASP A 421 -21.47 24.77 -15.87
N GLY A 422 -20.86 23.98 -14.99
CA GLY A 422 -21.51 23.33 -13.84
C GLY A 422 -22.43 22.16 -14.18
N LYS A 423 -22.44 21.69 -15.44
CA LYS A 423 -23.42 20.68 -15.90
C LYS A 423 -22.91 19.25 -15.92
N ARG A 424 -21.59 19.04 -15.91
CA ARG A 424 -20.98 17.71 -16.08
C ARG A 424 -19.91 17.46 -15.03
N ILE A 425 -19.70 16.18 -14.72
CA ILE A 425 -18.65 15.70 -13.83
C ILE A 425 -17.82 14.68 -14.61
N VAL A 426 -16.51 14.92 -14.71
CA VAL A 426 -15.54 13.93 -15.18
C VAL A 426 -14.90 13.26 -13.98
N PHE A 427 -14.59 11.97 -14.09
CA PHE A 427 -13.97 11.18 -13.03
C PHE A 427 -13.19 10.00 -13.61
N LEU A 428 -12.33 9.40 -12.81
CA LEU A 428 -11.71 8.12 -13.10
C LEU A 428 -12.65 6.98 -12.74
N PHE A 429 -12.68 5.92 -13.53
CA PHE A 429 -13.27 4.64 -13.15
C PHE A 429 -12.31 3.50 -13.48
N GLN A 430 -12.40 2.38 -12.77
CA GLN A 430 -11.43 1.29 -12.86
C GLN A 430 -12.10 -0.06 -13.14
N LYS A 431 -11.43 -0.91 -13.90
CA LYS A 431 -11.71 -2.35 -14.01
C LYS A 431 -10.44 -3.14 -14.33
N ASP A 432 -10.23 -4.28 -13.68
CA ASP A 432 -9.07 -5.18 -13.88
C ASP A 432 -7.73 -4.44 -13.90
N GLY A 433 -7.55 -3.58 -12.89
CA GLY A 433 -6.37 -2.73 -12.75
C GLY A 433 -6.20 -1.66 -13.82
N THR A 434 -7.11 -1.50 -14.78
CA THR A 434 -7.05 -0.46 -15.83
C THR A 434 -7.93 0.72 -15.44
N THR A 435 -7.42 1.95 -15.51
CA THR A 435 -8.22 3.15 -15.26
C THR A 435 -8.59 3.87 -16.56
N ASN A 436 -9.80 4.42 -16.59
CA ASN A 436 -10.34 5.17 -17.72
C ASN A 436 -11.11 6.40 -17.23
N LEU A 437 -11.39 7.31 -18.16
CA LEU A 437 -12.18 8.51 -17.90
C LEU A 437 -13.66 8.27 -18.17
N GLY A 438 -14.50 8.60 -17.21
CA GLY A 438 -15.95 8.63 -17.32
C GLY A 438 -16.49 10.04 -17.15
N ILE A 439 -17.63 10.33 -17.78
CA ILE A 439 -18.37 11.58 -17.61
C ILE A 439 -19.84 11.28 -17.33
N ILE A 440 -20.44 12.05 -16.42
CA ILE A 440 -21.86 12.05 -16.09
C ILE A 440 -22.39 13.47 -16.08
N ASP A 441 -23.71 13.62 -16.19
CA ASP A 441 -24.39 14.87 -15.88
C ASP A 441 -24.28 15.17 -14.38
N ILE A 442 -24.43 16.45 -14.01
CA ILE A 442 -24.36 16.92 -12.62
C ILE A 442 -25.40 16.24 -11.70
N ASP A 443 -26.47 15.68 -12.26
CA ASP A 443 -27.50 14.96 -11.51
C ASP A 443 -27.17 13.45 -11.31
N GLY A 444 -26.08 12.97 -11.90
CA GLY A 444 -25.57 11.60 -11.84
C GLY A 444 -25.97 10.71 -13.02
N LYS A 445 -26.70 11.22 -14.02
CA LYS A 445 -27.18 10.44 -15.16
C LYS A 445 -26.23 10.48 -16.36
N ASN A 446 -26.61 9.75 -17.40
CA ASN A 446 -26.00 9.80 -18.73
C ASN A 446 -24.49 9.49 -18.70
N PHE A 447 -24.11 8.43 -17.97
CA PHE A 447 -22.75 7.93 -17.96
C PHE A 447 -22.26 7.65 -19.38
N LYS A 448 -21.07 8.19 -19.68
CA LYS A 448 -20.35 7.98 -20.92
C LYS A 448 -18.87 7.77 -20.61
N GLN A 449 -18.30 6.73 -21.20
CA GLN A 449 -16.85 6.48 -21.18
C GLN A 449 -16.17 7.36 -22.24
N LEU A 450 -15.05 8.00 -21.88
CA LEU A 450 -14.28 8.91 -22.75
C LEU A 450 -12.97 8.31 -23.25
N THR A 451 -12.39 7.36 -22.52
CA THR A 451 -11.17 6.64 -22.93
C THR A 451 -11.42 5.14 -22.90
N PHE A 452 -10.70 4.36 -23.72
CA PHE A 452 -10.94 2.92 -23.93
C PHE A 452 -9.67 2.08 -23.76
N TYR A 453 -8.89 2.39 -22.72
CA TYR A 453 -7.73 1.61 -22.33
C TYR A 453 -8.14 0.21 -21.84
N ALA A 454 -7.26 -0.79 -22.07
CA ALA A 454 -7.56 -2.20 -21.82
C ALA A 454 -6.35 -3.04 -21.37
N ASN A 455 -5.16 -2.45 -21.28
CA ASN A 455 -3.90 -3.13 -21.02
C ASN A 455 -3.25 -2.71 -19.69
N GLY A 456 -4.03 -2.24 -18.70
CA GLY A 456 -3.55 -1.83 -17.38
C GLY A 456 -3.00 -0.40 -17.35
N GLU A 457 -3.32 0.42 -18.35
CA GLU A 457 -2.96 1.83 -18.38
C GLU A 457 -3.53 2.55 -17.14
N GLN A 458 -2.76 3.53 -16.65
CA GLN A 458 -3.13 4.35 -15.50
C GLN A 458 -3.28 5.81 -15.89
N VAL A 459 -4.40 6.42 -15.53
CA VAL A 459 -4.69 7.85 -15.69
C VAL A 459 -5.10 8.48 -14.36
N TYR A 460 -4.80 9.77 -14.19
CA TYR A 460 -5.03 10.49 -12.94
C TYR A 460 -5.52 11.92 -13.15
N ASN A 461 -6.12 12.49 -12.12
CA ASN A 461 -6.43 13.91 -11.97
C ASN A 461 -7.11 14.57 -13.19
N PRO A 462 -8.24 14.03 -13.70
CA PRO A 462 -8.91 14.64 -14.84
C PRO A 462 -9.48 16.02 -14.48
N LYS A 463 -9.27 16.99 -15.37
CA LYS A 463 -9.78 18.37 -15.26
C LYS A 463 -10.34 18.83 -16.60
N PHE A 464 -11.45 19.56 -16.56
CA PHE A 464 -11.95 20.25 -17.75
C PHE A 464 -10.98 21.37 -18.16
N SER A 465 -10.82 21.57 -19.47
CA SER A 465 -10.25 22.81 -19.99
C SER A 465 -11.15 24.00 -19.64
N ASN A 466 -10.60 25.22 -19.64
CA ASN A 466 -11.34 26.43 -19.26
C ASN A 466 -12.61 26.69 -20.10
N ASP A 467 -12.67 26.14 -21.31
CA ASP A 467 -13.78 26.24 -22.25
C ASP A 467 -14.65 24.97 -22.33
N ASP A 468 -14.39 23.99 -21.46
CA ASP A 468 -15.08 22.69 -21.38
C ASP A 468 -15.02 21.83 -22.67
N SER A 469 -14.10 22.12 -23.60
CA SER A 469 -13.95 21.38 -24.87
C SER A 469 -13.08 20.12 -24.74
N TYR A 470 -12.16 20.07 -23.77
CA TYR A 470 -11.28 18.94 -23.51
C TYR A 470 -11.28 18.54 -22.04
N ILE A 471 -10.89 17.30 -21.80
CA ILE A 471 -10.40 16.83 -20.50
C ILE A 471 -8.88 16.74 -20.57
N ILE A 472 -8.19 17.37 -19.62
CA ILE A 472 -6.74 17.29 -19.41
C ILE A 472 -6.52 16.37 -18.21
N PHE A 473 -5.57 15.44 -18.30
CA PHE A 473 -5.33 14.44 -17.27
C PHE A 473 -3.88 13.96 -17.29
N ASP A 474 -3.43 13.39 -16.18
CA ASP A 474 -2.12 12.74 -16.10
C ASP A 474 -2.23 11.33 -16.67
N TYR A 475 -1.26 10.91 -17.48
CA TYR A 475 -1.16 9.58 -18.06
C TYR A 475 0.15 8.92 -17.65
N SER A 476 0.09 7.74 -17.04
CA SER A 476 1.29 6.98 -16.68
C SER A 476 1.97 6.42 -17.93
N TYR A 477 3.23 6.77 -18.11
CA TYR A 477 4.07 6.24 -19.17
C TYR A 477 5.38 5.73 -18.58
N ALA A 478 5.61 4.41 -18.69
CA ALA A 478 6.71 3.71 -18.05
C ALA A 478 6.75 3.94 -16.52
N ASN A 479 7.71 4.75 -16.04
CA ASN A 479 7.92 5.07 -14.62
C ASN A 479 7.67 6.56 -14.31
N THR A 480 6.99 7.28 -15.20
CA THR A 480 6.69 8.71 -15.05
C THR A 480 5.23 8.99 -15.43
N ARG A 481 4.77 10.21 -15.18
CA ARG A 481 3.49 10.71 -15.71
C ARG A 481 3.76 11.79 -16.75
N ASP A 482 2.96 11.79 -17.80
CA ASP A 482 2.87 12.85 -18.80
C ASP A 482 1.47 13.47 -18.76
N ILE A 483 1.27 14.58 -19.47
CA ILE A 483 -0.03 15.24 -19.57
C ILE A 483 -0.67 14.86 -20.90
N ALA A 484 -1.89 14.32 -20.83
CA ALA A 484 -2.70 13.96 -21.99
C ALA A 484 -3.97 14.80 -22.03
N LYS A 485 -4.64 14.78 -23.20
CA LYS A 485 -5.97 15.35 -23.37
C LYS A 485 -6.85 14.51 -24.27
N VAL A 486 -8.16 14.57 -24.03
CA VAL A 486 -9.20 13.96 -24.87
C VAL A 486 -10.33 14.96 -25.09
N ASP A 487 -11.01 14.90 -26.23
CA ASP A 487 -12.23 15.69 -26.45
C ASP A 487 -13.28 15.32 -25.39
N VAL A 488 -14.07 16.30 -24.95
CA VAL A 488 -15.12 16.06 -23.95
C VAL A 488 -16.19 15.07 -24.43
N ASN A 489 -16.22 14.78 -25.74
CA ASN A 489 -17.10 13.80 -26.36
C ASN A 489 -16.44 12.43 -26.59
N GLY A 490 -15.21 12.21 -26.12
CA GLY A 490 -14.43 11.00 -26.42
C GLY A 490 -13.96 11.00 -27.87
#